data_AF-A0A957G4N4-F1
#
_entry.id   AF-A0A957G4N4-F1
#
_cell.length_a   1.000
_cell.length_b   1.000
_cell.length_c   1.000
_cell.angle_alpha   90.00
_cell.angle_beta   90.00
_cell.angle_gamma   90.00
#
_symmetry.space_group_name_H-M   'P 1'
#
loop_
_entity.id
_entity.type
_entity.pdbx_description
1 polymer ?
#
loop_
_entity_poly.entity_id
_entity_poly.type
_entity_poly.pdbx_seq_one_letter_code
_entity_poly.pdbx_strand_id
1 'polypeptide(L)'
;MTTVEAQNNVETQNRWWDPRNLPLSLKLMLPIVFIVTFGAAVNLHFADSSARETLTDQIGEAFASQAQSLSTQSREFLTASVSSLQTMALAGDIGEQLSQKNSSYVGSTSEILAEINALDEIWVQGQSSEALVRGVTTTDRVINPAGYQMAQFRAAFPEHVEMFITDRYGATLAATGELTDYSQADEDWWQAAWNGGDGAVYISDPEYDES
;
A
#
# COMPACT_ATOMS: atom_id res chain seq x y z
N MET A 1 11.84 82.71 67.09
CA MET A 1 12.80 82.93 65.98
C MET A 1 13.56 81.63 65.81
N THR A 2 13.46 80.81 64.77
CA THR A 2 12.89 80.88 63.41
C THR A 2 12.95 79.42 62.93
N THR A 3 11.83 78.72 62.75
CA THR A 3 11.23 78.31 61.45
C THR A 3 12.20 77.68 60.43
N VAL A 4 12.02 76.39 60.13
CA VAL A 4 11.56 75.85 58.81
C VAL A 4 12.78 75.65 57.86
N GLU A 5 13.04 74.53 57.20
CA GLU A 5 12.20 73.85 56.21
C GLU A 5 12.89 72.53 55.77
N ALA A 6 12.11 71.46 55.66
CA ALA A 6 12.46 70.30 54.86
C ALA A 6 12.16 70.63 53.39
N GLN A 7 13.12 70.51 52.48
CA GLN A 7 12.85 70.44 51.05
C GLN A 7 13.72 69.40 50.35
N ASN A 8 13.12 68.21 50.20
CA ASN A 8 12.94 67.53 48.92
C ASN A 8 14.01 67.77 47.85
N ASN A 9 15.07 66.97 47.90
CA ASN A 9 15.88 66.69 46.72
C ASN A 9 15.16 65.60 45.89
N VAL A 10 14.13 66.00 45.14
CA VAL A 10 13.51 65.11 44.14
C VAL A 10 14.42 65.14 42.91
N GLU A 11 15.12 64.04 42.71
CA GLU A 11 15.87 63.72 41.50
C GLU A 11 15.09 64.12 40.25
N THR A 12 15.54 65.15 39.52
CA THR A 12 15.15 65.32 38.13
C THR A 12 15.86 64.21 37.35
N GLN A 13 15.27 63.01 37.32
CA GLN A 13 15.58 62.00 36.32
C GLN A 13 15.34 62.65 34.97
N ASN A 14 16.41 63.13 34.35
CA ASN A 14 16.41 63.66 33.00
C ASN A 14 16.19 62.46 32.08
N ARG A 15 14.92 62.08 31.93
CA ARG A 15 14.47 60.97 31.10
C ARG A 15 14.78 61.37 29.67
N TRP A 16 15.91 60.89 29.14
CA TRP A 16 16.40 61.18 27.79
C TRP A 16 15.40 60.82 26.67
N TRP A 17 14.32 60.14 27.02
CA TRP A 17 13.18 59.82 26.17
C TRP A 17 11.98 60.77 26.31
N ASP A 18 12.06 61.89 27.05
CA ASP A 18 10.95 62.87 27.09
C ASP A 18 10.75 63.49 25.69
N PRO A 19 9.64 63.18 24.99
CA PRO A 19 9.45 63.58 23.61
C PRO A 19 9.40 65.11 23.44
N ARG A 20 9.19 65.87 24.53
CA ARG A 20 9.18 67.33 24.51
C ARG A 20 10.57 67.93 24.27
N ASN A 21 11.64 67.24 24.68
CA ASN A 21 13.02 67.75 24.66
C ASN A 21 13.83 67.33 23.41
N LEU A 22 13.23 66.62 22.45
CA LEU A 22 13.90 66.20 21.21
C LEU A 22 14.06 67.38 20.23
N PRO A 23 15.16 67.44 19.45
CA PRO A 23 15.35 68.44 18.41
C PRO A 23 14.26 68.31 17.32
N LEU A 24 13.87 69.43 16.71
CA LEU A 24 12.76 69.50 15.76
C LEU A 24 12.92 68.55 14.56
N SER A 25 14.16 68.34 14.09
CA SER A 25 14.49 67.39 13.02
C SER A 25 14.14 65.94 13.38
N LEU A 26 14.40 65.54 14.63
CA LEU A 26 14.10 64.19 15.10
C LEU A 26 12.60 63.96 15.29
N LYS A 27 11.86 64.98 15.77
CA LYS A 27 10.39 64.95 15.86
C LYS A 27 9.72 64.76 14.50
N LEU A 28 10.31 65.31 13.43
CA LEU A 28 9.83 65.15 12.06
C LEU A 28 10.28 63.83 11.40
N MET A 29 11.48 63.32 11.72
CA MET A 29 11.99 62.07 11.12
C MET A 29 11.37 60.80 11.70
N LEU A 30 11.12 60.74 13.00
CA LEU A 30 10.54 59.57 13.66
C LEU A 30 9.25 59.04 13.03
N PRO A 31 8.22 59.87 12.74
CA PRO A 31 7.00 59.36 12.10
C PRO A 31 7.23 58.87 10.67
N ILE A 32 8.13 59.51 9.92
CA ILE A 32 8.48 59.09 8.55
C ILE A 32 9.17 57.73 8.57
N VAL A 33 10.18 57.56 9.43
CA VAL A 33 10.88 56.27 9.60
C VAL A 33 9.91 55.19 10.05
N PHE A 34 9.00 55.50 10.98
CA PHE A 34 7.98 54.57 11.42
C PHE A 34 7.06 54.13 10.27
N ILE A 35 6.55 55.05 9.45
CA ILE A 35 5.69 54.71 8.32
C ILE A 35 6.42 53.83 7.30
N VAL A 36 7.68 54.16 6.97
CA VAL A 36 8.49 53.38 6.03
C VAL A 36 8.77 51.97 6.57
N THR A 37 9.18 51.86 7.84
CA THR A 37 9.49 50.56 8.46
C THR A 37 8.24 49.71 8.66
N PHE A 38 7.12 50.32 9.09
CA PHE A 38 5.84 49.65 9.21
C PHE A 38 5.32 49.16 7.86
N GLY A 39 5.36 50.03 6.83
CA GLY A 39 5.00 49.64 5.48
C GLY A 39 5.86 48.50 4.95
N ALA A 40 7.18 48.56 5.17
CA ALA A 40 8.09 47.47 4.79
C ALA A 40 7.78 46.16 5.53
N ALA A 41 7.49 46.22 6.83
CA ALA A 41 7.14 45.05 7.63
C ALA A 41 5.83 44.40 7.17
N VAL A 42 4.80 45.22 6.86
CA VAL A 42 3.53 44.74 6.32
C VAL A 42 3.73 44.08 4.95
N ASN A 43 4.50 44.70 4.06
CA ASN A 43 4.81 44.11 2.75
C ASN A 43 5.58 42.79 2.89
N LEU A 44 6.59 42.73 3.77
CA LEU A 44 7.32 41.49 4.06
C LEU A 44 6.41 40.40 4.61
N HIS A 45 5.48 40.77 5.51
CA HIS A 45 4.51 39.82 6.05
C HIS A 45 3.57 39.27 4.98
N PHE A 46 3.01 40.13 4.12
CA PHE A 46 2.17 39.69 3.00
C PHE A 46 2.95 38.84 1.98
N ALA A 47 4.20 39.20 1.72
CA ALA A 47 5.06 38.42 0.83
C ALA A 47 5.37 37.04 1.42
N ASP A 48 5.70 36.95 2.72
CA ASP A 48 5.94 35.68 3.41
C ASP A 48 4.67 34.82 3.48
N SER A 49 3.52 35.41 3.81
CA SER A 49 2.25 34.67 3.86
C SER A 49 1.85 34.13 2.48
N SER A 50 1.95 34.95 1.44
CA SER A 50 1.64 34.55 0.07
C SER A 50 2.63 33.50 -0.45
N ALA A 51 3.92 33.62 -0.11
CA ALA A 51 4.91 32.61 -0.45
C ALA A 51 4.63 31.28 0.23
N ARG A 52 4.27 31.28 1.52
CA ARG A 52 3.92 30.05 2.25
C ARG A 52 2.67 29.38 1.71
N GLU A 53 1.62 30.14 1.41
CA GLU A 53 0.39 29.63 0.81
C GLU A 53 0.69 29.00 -0.55
N THR A 54 1.36 29.74 -1.44
CA THR A 54 1.75 29.25 -2.77
C THR A 54 2.63 27.99 -2.69
N LEU A 55 3.62 27.97 -1.79
CA LEU A 55 4.49 26.80 -1.61
C LEU A 55 3.71 25.60 -1.07
N THR A 56 2.79 25.83 -0.14
CA THR A 56 1.94 24.77 0.42
C THR A 56 1.03 24.18 -0.64
N ASP A 57 0.40 25.03 -1.45
CA ASP A 57 -0.47 24.61 -2.55
C ASP A 57 0.31 23.83 -3.61
N GLN A 58 1.47 24.33 -4.04
CA GLN A 58 2.33 23.64 -5.02
C GLN A 58 2.82 22.28 -4.51
N ILE A 59 3.22 22.21 -3.24
CA ILE A 59 3.62 20.94 -2.61
C ILE A 59 2.42 19.99 -2.55
N GLY A 60 1.24 20.48 -2.17
CA GLY A 60 0.00 19.70 -2.13
C GLY A 60 -0.38 19.15 -3.51
N GLU A 61 -0.38 20.00 -4.54
CA GLU A 61 -0.64 19.61 -5.93
C GLU A 61 0.39 18.60 -6.44
N ALA A 62 1.67 18.80 -6.15
CA ALA A 62 2.73 17.88 -6.53
C ALA A 62 2.55 16.50 -5.87
N PHE A 63 2.24 16.46 -4.57
CA PHE A 63 1.95 15.20 -3.87
C PHE A 63 0.70 14.52 -4.42
N ALA A 64 -0.39 15.26 -4.66
CA ALA A 64 -1.61 14.71 -5.22
C ALA A 64 -1.37 14.11 -6.62
N SER A 65 -0.62 14.83 -7.47
CA SER A 65 -0.22 14.36 -8.80
C SER A 65 0.64 13.09 -8.72
N GLN A 66 1.62 13.06 -7.80
CA GLN A 66 2.48 11.90 -7.61
C GLN A 66 1.71 10.68 -7.09
N ALA A 67 0.81 10.88 -6.13
CA ALA A 67 -0.06 9.83 -5.61
C ALA A 67 -1.00 9.28 -6.68
N GLN A 68 -1.56 10.15 -7.51
CA GLN A 68 -2.40 9.75 -8.65
C GLN A 68 -1.59 8.94 -9.67
N SER A 69 -0.38 9.39 -9.99
CA SER A 69 0.53 8.67 -10.89
C SER A 69 0.88 7.28 -10.36
N LEU A 70 1.20 7.16 -9.07
CA LEU A 70 1.49 5.88 -8.43
C LEU A 70 0.27 4.96 -8.42
N SER A 71 -0.92 5.48 -8.08
CA SER A 71 -2.17 4.72 -8.10
C SER A 71 -2.50 4.19 -9.50
N THR A 72 -2.29 5.01 -10.53
CA THR A 72 -2.46 4.58 -11.93
C THR A 72 -1.48 3.46 -12.29
N GLN A 73 -0.20 3.61 -11.94
CA GLN A 73 0.82 2.58 -12.19
C GLN A 73 0.49 1.27 -11.48
N SER A 74 0.07 1.31 -10.21
CA SER A 74 -0.36 0.11 -9.47
C SER A 74 -1.58 -0.54 -10.11
N ARG A 75 -2.56 0.24 -10.55
CA ARG A 75 -3.75 -0.29 -11.25
C ARG A 75 -3.37 -0.96 -12.57
N GLU A 76 -2.51 -0.31 -13.36
CA GLU A 76 -2.04 -0.85 -14.64
C GLU A 76 -1.28 -2.17 -14.44
N PHE A 77 -0.38 -2.20 -13.44
CA PHE A 77 0.32 -3.43 -13.05
C PHE A 77 -0.65 -4.55 -12.68
N LEU A 78 -1.56 -4.32 -11.71
CA LEU A 78 -2.51 -5.34 -11.27
C LEU A 78 -3.43 -5.81 -12.41
N THR A 79 -3.89 -4.89 -13.26
CA THR A 79 -4.74 -5.23 -14.41
C THR A 79 -3.98 -6.08 -15.43
N ALA A 80 -2.70 -5.75 -15.69
CA ALA A 80 -1.84 -6.53 -16.57
C ALA A 80 -1.58 -7.93 -15.98
N SER A 81 -1.25 -8.03 -14.69
CA SER A 81 -1.06 -9.31 -14.00
C SER A 81 -2.31 -10.19 -14.08
N VAL A 82 -3.50 -9.65 -13.79
CA VAL A 82 -4.77 -10.39 -13.91
C VAL A 82 -5.00 -10.85 -15.36
N SER A 83 -4.78 -9.97 -16.33
CA SER A 83 -4.97 -10.31 -17.75
C SER A 83 -4.01 -11.41 -18.21
N SER A 84 -2.76 -11.39 -17.76
CA SER A 84 -1.77 -12.41 -18.04
C SER A 84 -2.14 -13.75 -17.40
N LEU A 85 -2.58 -13.76 -16.14
CA LEU A 85 -3.04 -14.96 -15.44
C LEU A 85 -4.29 -15.56 -16.11
N GLN A 86 -5.25 -14.73 -16.50
CA GLN A 86 -6.43 -15.18 -17.24
C GLN A 86 -6.07 -15.75 -18.61
N THR A 87 -5.14 -15.11 -19.32
CA THR A 87 -4.64 -15.61 -20.60
C THR A 87 -3.98 -16.97 -20.43
N MET A 88 -3.15 -17.13 -19.38
CA MET A 88 -2.56 -18.42 -19.05
C MET A 88 -3.63 -19.46 -18.72
N ALA A 89 -4.60 -19.14 -17.86
CA ALA A 89 -5.65 -20.08 -17.44
C ALA A 89 -6.52 -20.57 -18.62
N LEU A 90 -6.78 -19.69 -19.60
CA LEU A 90 -7.54 -20.00 -20.81
C LEU A 90 -6.70 -20.70 -21.89
N ALA A 91 -5.38 -20.54 -21.86
CA ALA A 91 -4.47 -21.16 -22.80
C ALA A 91 -4.06 -22.56 -22.34
N GLY A 92 -3.82 -23.46 -23.29
CA GLY A 92 -3.08 -24.70 -23.04
C GLY A 92 -3.83 -25.75 -22.23
N ASP A 93 -3.09 -26.41 -21.33
CA ASP A 93 -3.44 -27.71 -20.76
C ASP A 93 -4.24 -27.60 -19.44
N ILE A 94 -4.34 -26.40 -18.83
CA ILE A 94 -4.97 -26.17 -17.51
C ILE A 94 -6.44 -26.59 -17.49
N GLY A 95 -7.24 -26.13 -18.46
CA GLY A 95 -8.67 -26.44 -18.51
C GLY A 95 -8.95 -27.94 -18.68
N GLU A 96 -8.13 -28.64 -19.49
CA GLU A 96 -8.24 -30.09 -19.66
C GLU A 96 -7.86 -30.84 -18.38
N GLN A 97 -6.74 -30.47 -17.74
CA GLN A 97 -6.30 -31.08 -16.49
C GLN A 97 -7.33 -30.89 -15.37
N LEU A 98 -7.92 -29.70 -15.26
CA LEU A 98 -9.01 -29.42 -14.32
C LEU A 98 -10.25 -30.25 -14.63
N SER A 99 -10.64 -30.39 -15.91
CA SER A 99 -11.78 -31.22 -16.29
C SER A 99 -11.54 -32.69 -15.92
N GLN A 100 -10.33 -33.21 -16.17
CA GLN A 100 -9.94 -34.58 -15.83
C GLN A 100 -9.99 -34.80 -14.31
N LYS A 101 -9.34 -33.94 -13.53
CA LYS A 101 -9.33 -34.01 -12.06
C LYS A 101 -10.74 -33.90 -11.47
N ASN A 102 -11.54 -32.94 -11.93
CA ASN A 102 -12.91 -32.78 -11.45
C ASN A 102 -13.80 -33.98 -11.77
N SER A 103 -13.54 -34.68 -12.89
CA SER A 103 -14.25 -35.88 -13.31
C SER A 103 -13.76 -37.18 -12.67
N SER A 104 -12.56 -37.19 -12.07
CA SER A 104 -12.02 -38.39 -11.41
C SER A 104 -12.66 -38.68 -10.07
N TYR A 105 -13.31 -37.68 -9.47
CA TYR A 105 -14.03 -37.85 -8.21
C TYR A 105 -15.23 -38.78 -8.35
N VAL A 106 -15.36 -39.72 -7.40
CA VAL A 106 -16.45 -40.69 -7.33
C VAL A 106 -17.11 -40.61 -5.97
N GLY A 107 -18.44 -40.66 -5.93
CA GLY A 107 -19.22 -40.61 -4.69
C GLY A 107 -19.95 -39.27 -4.49
N SER A 108 -20.47 -39.09 -3.29
CA SER A 108 -21.13 -37.85 -2.85
C SER A 108 -20.11 -36.75 -2.56
N THR A 109 -20.56 -35.49 -2.58
CA THR A 109 -19.72 -34.33 -2.23
C THR A 109 -19.10 -34.47 -0.83
N SER A 110 -19.83 -35.04 0.13
CA SER A 110 -19.28 -35.25 1.49
C SER A 110 -18.15 -36.28 1.53
N GLU A 111 -18.23 -37.33 0.71
CA GLU A 111 -17.17 -38.34 0.62
C GLU A 111 -15.92 -37.76 -0.05
N ILE A 112 -16.12 -36.95 -1.11
CA ILE A 112 -15.04 -36.27 -1.82
C ILE A 112 -14.32 -35.28 -0.90
N LEU A 113 -15.06 -34.44 -0.17
CA LEU A 113 -14.46 -33.50 0.78
C LEU A 113 -13.75 -34.22 1.93
N ALA A 114 -14.27 -35.36 2.40
CA ALA A 114 -13.58 -36.16 3.40
C ALA A 114 -12.26 -36.74 2.88
N GLU A 115 -12.20 -37.15 1.60
CA GLU A 115 -10.96 -37.60 0.96
C GLU A 115 -9.94 -36.46 0.84
N ILE A 116 -10.38 -35.28 0.39
CA ILE A 116 -9.52 -34.09 0.27
C ILE A 116 -8.97 -33.67 1.63
N ASN A 117 -9.80 -33.63 2.67
CA ASN A 117 -9.38 -33.29 4.03
C ASN A 117 -8.39 -34.32 4.59
N ALA A 118 -8.57 -35.61 4.28
CA ALA A 118 -7.60 -36.62 4.70
C ALA A 118 -6.23 -36.45 4.00
N LEU A 119 -6.22 -36.03 2.73
CA LEU A 119 -4.98 -35.70 2.02
C LEU A 119 -4.32 -34.45 2.61
N ASP A 120 -5.12 -33.46 2.97
CA ASP A 120 -4.69 -32.22 3.61
C ASP A 120 -4.04 -32.48 4.98
N GLU A 121 -4.68 -33.27 5.85
CA GLU A 121 -4.11 -33.65 7.14
C GLU A 121 -2.74 -34.35 7.00
N ILE A 122 -2.60 -35.22 5.99
CA ILE A 122 -1.33 -35.91 5.70
C ILE A 122 -0.28 -34.92 5.18
N TRP A 123 -0.68 -33.94 4.38
CA TRP A 123 0.18 -32.89 3.84
C TRP A 123 0.76 -32.01 4.93
N VAL A 124 -0.11 -31.41 5.75
CA VAL A 124 0.28 -30.50 6.84
C VAL A 124 1.18 -31.19 7.87
N GLN A 125 0.97 -32.49 8.12
CA GLN A 125 1.82 -33.26 9.03
C GLN A 125 3.19 -33.62 8.44
N GLY A 126 3.49 -33.24 7.20
CA GLY A 126 4.72 -33.63 6.49
C GLY A 126 4.79 -35.14 6.23
N GLN A 127 3.64 -35.82 6.20
CA GLN A 127 3.52 -37.27 5.98
C GLN A 127 3.14 -37.60 4.53
N SER A 128 3.00 -36.58 3.69
CA SER A 128 2.77 -36.73 2.25
C SER A 128 3.82 -37.63 1.61
N SER A 129 3.34 -38.57 0.79
CA SER A 129 4.24 -39.37 -0.03
C SER A 129 4.99 -38.46 -1.02
N GLU A 130 6.24 -38.79 -1.32
CA GLU A 130 7.02 -38.08 -2.35
C GLU A 130 6.28 -38.06 -3.70
N ALA A 131 5.51 -39.11 -4.00
CA ALA A 131 4.70 -39.19 -5.21
C ALA A 131 3.57 -38.14 -5.24
N LEU A 132 2.92 -37.85 -4.10
CA LEU A 132 1.90 -36.83 -3.99
C LEU A 132 2.51 -35.44 -4.15
N VAL A 133 3.55 -35.12 -3.37
CA VAL A 133 4.23 -33.82 -3.44
C VAL A 133 4.76 -33.59 -4.86
N ARG A 134 5.46 -34.56 -5.44
CA ARG A 134 5.98 -34.47 -6.80
C ARG A 134 4.86 -34.37 -7.84
N GLY A 135 3.72 -35.03 -7.64
CA GLY A 135 2.58 -34.93 -8.55
C GLY A 135 2.05 -33.50 -8.68
N VAL A 136 2.10 -32.74 -7.58
CA VAL A 136 1.63 -31.35 -7.51
C VAL A 136 2.72 -30.36 -7.93
N THR A 137 3.98 -30.56 -7.53
CA THR A 137 5.05 -29.57 -7.69
C THR A 137 5.95 -29.78 -8.91
N THR A 138 5.76 -30.86 -9.66
CA THR A 138 6.61 -31.17 -10.82
C THR A 138 6.39 -30.19 -11.98
N THR A 139 7.50 -29.89 -12.66
CA THR A 139 7.52 -29.17 -13.93
C THR A 139 7.66 -30.13 -15.12
N ASP A 140 7.44 -31.44 -14.94
CA ASP A 140 7.44 -32.39 -16.04
C ASP A 140 6.08 -32.36 -16.75
N ARG A 141 6.07 -31.94 -18.02
CA ARG A 141 4.85 -31.83 -18.83
C ARG A 141 4.09 -33.16 -18.96
N VAL A 142 4.78 -34.30 -18.92
CA VAL A 142 4.15 -35.61 -19.04
C VAL A 142 3.42 -35.99 -17.75
N ILE A 143 3.94 -35.57 -16.59
CA ILE A 143 3.36 -35.88 -15.29
C ILE A 143 2.27 -34.88 -14.92
N ASN A 144 2.56 -33.58 -15.06
CA ASN A 144 1.62 -32.51 -14.75
C ASN A 144 1.74 -31.38 -15.81
N PRO A 145 0.96 -31.46 -16.91
CA PRO A 145 0.94 -30.43 -17.94
C PRO A 145 0.62 -29.03 -17.41
N ALA A 146 -0.27 -28.93 -16.42
CA ALA A 146 -0.64 -27.66 -15.80
C ALA A 146 0.53 -27.07 -14.99
N GLY A 147 1.23 -27.90 -14.21
CA GLY A 147 2.45 -27.52 -13.50
C GLY A 147 3.57 -27.07 -14.43
N TYR A 148 3.78 -27.77 -15.54
CA TYR A 148 4.72 -27.34 -16.58
C TYR A 148 4.35 -25.98 -17.19
N GLN A 149 3.09 -25.80 -17.59
CA GLN A 149 2.63 -24.52 -18.16
C GLN A 149 2.81 -23.37 -17.17
N MET A 150 2.46 -23.58 -15.90
CA MET A 150 2.62 -22.60 -14.85
C MET A 150 4.09 -22.25 -14.59
N ALA A 151 4.99 -23.24 -14.62
CA ALA A 151 6.42 -22.99 -14.50
C ALA A 151 6.97 -22.17 -15.68
N GLN A 152 6.50 -22.41 -16.91
CA GLN A 152 6.87 -21.62 -18.08
C GLN A 152 6.36 -20.17 -17.96
N PHE A 153 5.15 -19.98 -17.42
CA PHE A 153 4.61 -18.66 -17.16
C PHE A 153 5.43 -17.92 -16.09
N ARG A 154 5.71 -18.54 -14.94
CA ARG A 154 6.53 -17.95 -13.87
C ARG A 154 7.93 -17.57 -14.37
N ALA A 155 8.52 -18.36 -15.28
CA ALA A 155 9.81 -18.03 -15.88
C ALA A 155 9.76 -16.77 -16.77
N ALA A 156 8.61 -16.49 -17.40
CA ALA A 156 8.38 -15.29 -18.21
C ALA A 156 7.96 -14.07 -17.35
N PHE A 157 7.32 -14.32 -16.21
CA PHE A 157 6.77 -13.32 -15.29
C PHE A 157 7.26 -13.59 -13.85
N PRO A 158 8.54 -13.30 -13.56
CA PRO A 158 9.18 -13.66 -12.29
C PRO A 158 8.64 -12.90 -11.06
N GLU A 159 7.79 -11.89 -11.27
CA GLU A 159 7.05 -11.20 -10.21
C GLU A 159 6.03 -12.09 -9.50
N HIS A 160 5.61 -13.20 -10.12
CA HIS A 160 4.78 -14.20 -9.47
C HIS A 160 5.65 -15.17 -8.67
N VAL A 161 5.76 -14.91 -7.36
CA VAL A 161 6.64 -15.65 -6.46
C VAL A 161 6.13 -17.08 -6.24
N GLU A 162 4.83 -17.20 -5.95
CA GLU A 162 4.13 -18.46 -5.79
C GLU A 162 2.88 -18.47 -6.69
N MET A 163 2.66 -19.61 -7.33
CA MET A 163 1.47 -19.86 -8.13
C MET A 163 1.01 -21.29 -7.92
N PHE A 164 -0.30 -21.48 -7.90
CA PHE A 164 -0.91 -22.80 -7.85
C PHE A 164 -2.30 -22.78 -8.50
N ILE A 165 -2.80 -23.98 -8.77
CA ILE A 165 -4.09 -24.25 -9.41
C ILE A 165 -4.83 -25.23 -8.53
N THR A 166 -6.08 -24.93 -8.21
CA THR A 166 -6.97 -25.80 -7.44
C THR A 166 -8.13 -26.28 -8.30
N ASP A 167 -8.71 -27.42 -7.94
CA ASP A 167 -9.95 -27.90 -8.55
C ASP A 167 -11.21 -27.28 -7.90
N ARG A 168 -12.41 -27.74 -8.33
CA ARG A 168 -13.68 -27.14 -7.88
C ARG A 168 -13.99 -27.33 -6.40
N TYR A 169 -13.26 -28.21 -5.72
CA TYR A 169 -13.39 -28.46 -4.29
C TYR A 169 -12.23 -27.84 -3.49
N GLY A 170 -11.35 -27.09 -4.14
CA GLY A 170 -10.21 -26.42 -3.53
C GLY A 170 -8.96 -27.28 -3.35
N ALA A 171 -8.97 -28.53 -3.82
CA ALA A 171 -7.79 -29.38 -3.76
C ALA A 171 -6.73 -28.94 -4.77
N THR A 172 -5.46 -28.88 -4.35
CA THR A 172 -4.37 -28.44 -5.23
C THR A 172 -4.08 -29.46 -6.33
N LEU A 173 -4.11 -28.98 -7.57
CA LEU A 173 -3.78 -29.72 -8.80
C LEU A 173 -2.32 -29.53 -9.20
N ALA A 174 -1.81 -28.30 -9.08
CA ALA A 174 -0.44 -27.95 -9.42
C ALA A 174 0.02 -26.77 -8.56
N ALA A 175 1.30 -26.76 -8.17
CA ALA A 175 1.92 -25.64 -7.46
C ALA A 175 3.36 -25.43 -7.92
N THR A 176 3.87 -24.19 -7.84
CA THR A 176 5.28 -23.91 -8.16
C THR A 176 6.24 -24.18 -7.01
N GLY A 177 5.72 -24.60 -5.87
CA GLY A 177 6.43 -24.89 -4.62
C GLY A 177 5.56 -25.77 -3.72
N GLU A 178 6.11 -26.18 -2.59
CA GLU A 178 5.35 -26.84 -1.54
C GLU A 178 4.51 -25.79 -0.81
N LEU A 179 3.19 -25.99 -0.75
CA LEU A 179 2.25 -25.11 -0.08
C LEU A 179 2.13 -25.50 1.41
N THR A 180 1.66 -24.59 2.26
CA THR A 180 1.36 -24.89 3.67
C THR A 180 0.30 -25.99 3.79
N ASP A 181 -0.78 -25.87 3.00
CA ASP A 181 -1.92 -26.79 3.01
C ASP A 181 -2.19 -27.32 1.60
N TYR A 182 -2.80 -28.51 1.49
CA TYR A 182 -3.14 -29.11 0.20
C TYR A 182 -4.50 -28.64 -0.30
N SER A 183 -5.47 -28.52 0.60
CA SER A 183 -6.79 -27.95 0.36
C SER A 183 -6.72 -26.45 0.60
N GLN A 184 -7.35 -25.66 -0.26
CA GLN A 184 -7.41 -24.20 -0.13
C GLN A 184 -8.86 -23.71 0.02
N ALA A 185 -9.80 -24.63 0.21
CA ALA A 185 -11.23 -24.35 0.10
C ALA A 185 -11.78 -23.47 1.24
N ASP A 186 -11.11 -23.47 2.39
CA ASP A 186 -11.44 -22.69 3.57
C ASP A 186 -10.89 -21.26 3.51
N GLU A 187 -9.95 -20.99 2.60
CA GLU A 187 -9.37 -19.66 2.42
C GLU A 187 -10.38 -18.63 1.89
N ASP A 188 -10.39 -17.44 2.50
CA ASP A 188 -11.29 -16.35 2.11
C ASP A 188 -11.06 -15.92 0.65
N TRP A 189 -9.79 -15.87 0.22
CA TRP A 189 -9.43 -15.53 -1.15
C TRP A 189 -9.91 -16.59 -2.15
N TRP A 190 -9.89 -17.88 -1.76
CA TRP A 190 -10.34 -18.97 -2.63
C TRP A 190 -11.84 -18.92 -2.79
N GLN A 191 -12.59 -18.77 -1.70
CA GLN A 191 -14.05 -18.68 -1.72
C GLN A 191 -14.52 -17.47 -2.56
N ALA A 192 -13.84 -16.33 -2.41
CA ALA A 192 -14.12 -15.13 -3.20
C ALA A 192 -13.83 -15.33 -4.69
N ALA A 193 -12.71 -15.97 -5.05
CA ALA A 193 -12.35 -16.24 -6.44
C ALA A 193 -13.22 -17.34 -7.08
N TRP A 194 -13.60 -18.37 -6.32
CA TRP A 194 -14.50 -19.43 -6.77
C TRP A 194 -15.90 -18.89 -7.04
N ASN A 195 -16.40 -18.01 -6.17
CA ASN A 195 -17.69 -17.32 -6.31
C ASN A 195 -18.84 -18.30 -6.67
N GLY A 196 -18.94 -19.40 -5.92
CA GLY A 196 -19.97 -20.43 -6.16
C GLY A 196 -19.85 -21.18 -7.49
N GLY A 197 -18.71 -21.07 -8.18
CA GLY A 197 -18.43 -21.68 -9.48
C GLY A 197 -18.57 -20.73 -10.67
N ASP A 198 -19.03 -19.50 -10.46
CA ASP A 198 -19.11 -18.48 -11.53
C ASP A 198 -17.73 -17.87 -11.85
N GLY A 199 -16.78 -17.98 -10.90
CA GLY A 199 -15.47 -17.37 -10.99
C GLY A 199 -15.50 -15.85 -10.78
N ALA A 200 -14.48 -15.33 -10.10
CA ALA A 200 -14.25 -13.91 -9.94
C ALA A 200 -12.75 -13.63 -9.83
N VAL A 201 -12.37 -12.38 -10.14
CA VAL A 201 -11.03 -11.88 -9.82
C VAL A 201 -11.06 -11.38 -8.38
N TYR A 202 -10.18 -11.91 -7.55
CA TYR A 202 -9.95 -11.45 -6.19
C TYR A 202 -8.52 -10.93 -6.05
N ILE A 203 -8.37 -9.78 -5.38
CA ILE A 203 -7.09 -9.17 -5.03
C ILE A 203 -7.22 -8.77 -3.56
N SER A 204 -6.45 -9.38 -2.68
CA SER A 204 -6.41 -9.05 -1.26
C SER A 204 -5.62 -7.77 -0.98
N ASP A 205 -5.77 -7.26 0.24
CA ASP A 205 -4.80 -6.32 0.79
C ASP A 205 -3.43 -7.02 0.99
N PRO A 206 -2.32 -6.27 0.98
CA PRO A 206 -1.00 -6.86 1.25
C PRO A 206 -0.91 -7.44 2.66
N GLU A 207 -0.51 -8.70 2.75
CA GLU A 207 -0.33 -9.43 4.01
C GLU A 207 1.12 -9.89 4.15
N TYR A 208 1.56 -10.10 5.39
CA TYR A 208 2.85 -10.72 5.64
C TYR A 208 2.68 -12.23 5.56
N ASP A 209 3.39 -12.84 4.63
CA ASP A 209 3.43 -14.29 4.46
C ASP A 209 4.49 -14.89 5.39
N GLU A 210 4.07 -15.84 6.24
CA GLU A 210 4.94 -16.56 7.18
C GLU A 210 5.52 -17.86 6.60
N SER A 211 5.16 -18.22 5.37
CA SER A 211 5.65 -19.42 4.67
C SER A 211 7.12 -19.38 4.26
#